data_AF-A0A359B5D8-F1
#
_entry.id   AF-A0A359B5D8-F1
#
_cell.length_a   1.000
_cell.length_b   1.000
_cell.length_c   1.000
_cell.angle_alpha   90.00
_cell.angle_beta   90.00
_cell.angle_gamma   90.00
#
_symmetry.space_group_name_H-M   'P 1'
#
loop_
_entity.id
_entity.type
_entity.pdbx_description
1 polymer ?
#
loop_
_entity_poly.entity_id
_entity_poly.type
_entity_poly.pdbx_seq_one_letter_code
_entity_poly.pdbx_strand_id
1 'polypeptide(L)'
;MSCEPLPGNTEQVLAYLSQLTKDLKKARSVEDGENYQAYLHGQLYGAALVLRLLYPGPGKLGEKAALLVRPVITEHECQCDD
;
A
#
# COMPACT_ATOMS: atom_id res chain seq x y z
N MET A 1 -20.94 -11.69 21.14
CA MET A 1 -20.63 -11.36 19.74
C MET A 1 -19.20 -11.77 19.49
N SER A 2 -18.98 -12.90 18.80
CA SER A 2 -17.64 -13.32 18.40
C SER A 2 -17.26 -12.46 17.19
N CYS A 3 -16.25 -11.58 17.35
CA CYS A 3 -15.59 -10.96 16.21
C CYS A 3 -14.74 -12.05 15.56
N GLU A 4 -15.36 -12.91 14.75
CA GLU A 4 -14.58 -13.76 13.88
C GLU A 4 -13.88 -12.86 12.85
N PRO A 5 -12.55 -12.94 12.72
CA PRO A 5 -11.86 -12.21 11.67
C PRO A 5 -12.43 -12.65 10.33
N LEU A 6 -12.87 -11.69 9.52
CA LEU A 6 -13.24 -11.94 8.13
C LEU A 6 -12.13 -12.78 7.47
N PRO A 7 -12.46 -13.81 6.67
CA PRO A 7 -11.47 -14.64 5.98
C PRO A 7 -10.79 -13.80 4.89
N GLY A 8 -9.88 -12.92 5.31
CA GLY A 8 -9.00 -12.15 4.46
C GLY A 8 -7.69 -12.92 4.36
N ASN A 9 -7.42 -13.53 3.21
CA ASN A 9 -6.10 -14.12 3.04
C ASN A 9 -5.06 -12.97 3.01
N THR A 10 -3.85 -13.23 3.47
CA THR A 10 -2.81 -12.19 3.55
C THR A 10 -2.38 -11.65 2.18
N GLU A 11 -2.66 -12.41 1.12
CA GLU A 11 -2.44 -12.03 -0.28
C GLU A 11 -3.44 -10.99 -0.76
N GLN A 12 -4.69 -11.01 -0.27
CA GLN A 12 -5.71 -10.00 -0.53
C GLN A 12 -5.32 -8.66 0.05
N VAL A 13 -4.65 -8.64 1.21
CA VAL A 13 -4.11 -7.41 1.80
C VAL A 13 -3.00 -6.83 0.90
N LEU A 14 -2.13 -7.68 0.35
CA LEU A 14 -1.10 -7.25 -0.59
C LEU A 14 -1.70 -6.76 -1.93
N ALA A 15 -2.74 -7.44 -2.42
CA ALA A 15 -3.48 -7.03 -3.61
C ALA A 15 -4.19 -5.69 -3.40
N TYR A 16 -4.78 -5.50 -2.22
CA TYR A 16 -5.40 -4.23 -1.82
C TYR A 16 -4.36 -3.10 -1.75
N LEU A 17 -3.17 -3.35 -1.17
CA LEU A 17 -2.04 -2.43 -1.20
C LEU A 17 -1.66 -2.00 -2.63
N SER A 18 -1.63 -2.97 -3.53
CA SER A 18 -1.32 -2.75 -4.94
C SER A 18 -2.37 -1.88 -5.62
N GLN A 19 -3.64 -2.10 -5.29
CA GLN A 19 -4.74 -1.29 -5.81
C GLN A 19 -4.69 0.14 -5.27
N LEU A 20 -4.50 0.33 -3.96
CA LEU A 20 -4.34 1.66 -3.34
C LEU A 20 -3.20 2.46 -3.98
N THR A 21 -2.10 1.80 -4.32
CA THR A 21 -0.96 2.44 -4.99
C THR A 21 -1.33 2.95 -6.38
N LYS A 22 -2.11 2.18 -7.14
CA LYS A 22 -2.62 2.60 -8.47
C LYS A 22 -3.61 3.75 -8.34
N ASP A 23 -4.53 3.65 -7.38
CA ASP A 23 -5.54 4.69 -7.14
C ASP A 23 -4.89 6.00 -6.72
N LEU A 24 -3.82 5.96 -5.90
CA LEU A 24 -3.07 7.15 -5.51
C LEU A 24 -2.34 7.78 -6.70
N LYS A 25 -1.68 6.97 -7.54
CA LYS A 25 -1.05 7.47 -8.78
C LYS A 25 -2.07 8.16 -9.70
N LYS A 26 -3.27 7.58 -9.83
CA LYS A 26 -4.37 8.16 -10.59
C LYS A 26 -4.90 9.44 -9.94
N ALA A 27 -5.01 9.48 -8.61
CA ALA A 27 -5.46 10.65 -7.89
C ALA A 27 -4.47 11.83 -8.00
N ARG A 28 -3.17 11.54 -8.11
CA ARG A 28 -2.11 12.55 -8.36
C ARG A 28 -2.19 13.21 -9.72
N SER A 29 -2.82 12.57 -10.72
CA SER A 29 -3.00 13.16 -12.05
C SER A 29 -4.24 14.05 -12.17
N VAL A 30 -4.98 14.29 -11.09
CA VAL A 30 -6.21 15.11 -11.07
C VAL A 30 -5.97 16.33 -10.17
N GLU A 31 -6.26 17.52 -10.71
CA GLU A 31 -5.88 18.83 -10.12
C GLU A 31 -6.57 19.14 -8.77
N ASP A 32 -7.75 18.57 -8.49
CA ASP A 32 -8.53 18.82 -7.26
C ASP A 32 -8.58 17.61 -6.29
N GLY A 33 -7.54 16.77 -6.29
CA GLY A 33 -7.52 15.48 -5.59
C GLY A 33 -6.96 15.47 -4.17
N GLU A 34 -6.50 16.58 -3.60
CA GLU A 34 -5.59 16.59 -2.43
C GLU A 34 -6.11 15.80 -1.21
N ASN A 35 -7.36 16.02 -0.81
CA ASN A 35 -7.96 15.31 0.33
C ASN A 35 -8.07 13.80 0.08
N TYR A 36 -8.40 13.42 -1.16
CA TYR A 36 -8.49 12.01 -1.53
C TYR A 36 -7.11 11.36 -1.62
N GLN A 37 -6.10 12.08 -2.11
CA GLN A 37 -4.71 11.62 -2.09
C GLN A 37 -4.21 11.41 -0.65
N ALA A 38 -4.50 12.33 0.27
CA ALA A 38 -4.14 12.19 1.68
C ALA A 38 -4.82 10.97 2.33
N TYR A 39 -6.10 10.75 2.04
CA TYR A 39 -6.82 9.55 2.46
C TYR A 39 -6.15 8.26 1.94
N LEU A 40 -5.84 8.20 0.65
CA LEU A 40 -5.21 7.04 0.03
C LEU A 40 -3.80 6.78 0.59
N HIS A 41 -3.01 7.84 0.82
CA HIS A 41 -1.71 7.76 1.50
C HIS A 41 -1.82 7.14 2.90
N GLY A 42 -2.79 7.59 3.70
CA GLY A 42 -3.03 7.05 5.03
C GLY A 42 -3.38 5.56 5.00
N GLN A 43 -4.26 5.15 4.09
CA GLN A 43 -4.63 3.74 3.92
C GLN A 43 -3.45 2.87 3.51
N LEU A 44 -2.65 3.35 2.55
CA LEU A 44 -1.48 2.65 2.02
C LEU A 44 -0.42 2.47 3.11
N TYR A 45 -0.16 3.50 3.91
CA TYR A 45 0.75 3.42 5.06
C TYR A 45 0.26 2.43 6.12
N GLY A 46 -1.02 2.52 6.51
CA GLY A 46 -1.61 1.64 7.53
C GLY A 46 -1.53 0.17 7.13
N ALA A 47 -1.93 -0.17 5.91
CA ALA A 47 -1.89 -1.55 5.43
C ALA A 47 -0.45 -2.09 5.30
N ALA A 48 0.50 -1.25 4.88
CA ALA A 48 1.91 -1.65 4.79
C ALA A 48 2.53 -1.89 6.18
N LEU A 49 2.18 -1.04 7.16
CA LEU A 49 2.59 -1.20 8.55
C LEU A 49 2.07 -2.51 9.14
N VAL A 50 0.80 -2.85 8.91
CA VAL A 50 0.20 -4.11 9.37
C VAL A 50 0.95 -5.31 8.78
N LEU A 51 1.23 -5.32 7.47
CA LEU A 51 1.99 -6.40 6.84
C LEU A 51 3.42 -6.50 7.39
N ARG A 52 4.07 -5.37 7.68
CA ARG A 52 5.41 -5.33 8.26
C ARG A 52 5.44 -5.88 9.70
N LEU A 53 4.42 -5.59 10.51
CA LEU A 53 4.33 -6.07 11.88
C LEU A 53 4.00 -7.56 11.96
N LEU A 54 3.08 -8.04 11.12
CA LEU A 54 2.60 -9.42 11.16
C LEU A 54 3.51 -10.41 10.41
N TYR A 55 4.18 -9.96 9.35
CA TYR A 55 5.02 -10.81 8.48
C TYR A 55 6.41 -10.20 8.24
N PRO A 56 7.20 -9.96 9.30
CA PRO A 56 8.52 -9.37 9.17
C PRO A 56 9.54 -10.33 8.53
N GLY A 57 10.58 -9.76 7.94
CA GLY A 57 11.75 -10.50 7.44
C GLY A 57 11.82 -10.63 5.92
N PRO A 58 12.99 -11.04 5.40
CA PRO A 58 13.23 -11.15 3.96
C PRO A 58 12.38 -12.26 3.33
N GLY A 59 11.87 -12.00 2.12
CA GLY A 59 10.98 -12.85 1.36
C GLY A 59 9.52 -12.89 1.86
N LYS A 60 9.22 -12.25 3.00
CA LYS A 60 7.88 -12.23 3.60
C LYS A 60 7.04 -11.07 3.09
N LEU A 61 5.76 -11.08 3.43
CA LEU A 61 4.79 -10.08 2.97
C LEU A 61 5.12 -8.67 3.46
N GLY A 62 5.74 -8.53 4.63
CA GLY A 62 6.18 -7.22 5.13
C GLY A 62 7.24 -6.58 4.24
N GLU A 63 8.20 -7.34 3.73
CA GLU A 63 9.20 -6.84 2.78
C GLU A 63 8.56 -6.49 1.42
N LYS A 64 7.70 -7.38 0.90
CA LYS A 64 6.97 -7.11 -0.35
C LYS A 64 6.13 -5.84 -0.27
N ALA A 65 5.42 -5.65 0.84
CA ALA A 65 4.65 -4.44 1.09
C ALA A 65 5.54 -3.21 1.15
N ALA A 66 6.66 -3.26 1.89
CA ALA A 66 7.61 -2.17 1.99
C ALA A 66 8.19 -1.75 0.63
N LEU A 67 8.55 -2.72 -0.22
CA LEU A 67 9.02 -2.44 -1.58
C LEU A 67 7.94 -1.79 -2.44
N LEU A 68 6.69 -2.24 -2.32
CA LEU A 68 5.56 -1.73 -3.10
C LEU A 68 5.21 -0.28 -2.74
N VAL A 69 5.24 0.06 -1.45
CA VAL A 69 4.91 1.42 -0.97
C VAL A 69 6.08 2.39 -1.03
N ARG A 70 7.32 1.90 -1.16
CA ARG A 70 8.52 2.74 -1.15
C ARG A 70 8.42 3.92 -2.12
N PRO A 71 8.03 3.77 -3.41
CA PRO A 71 7.94 4.90 -4.34
C PRO A 71 6.90 5.95 -3.92
N VAL A 72 5.86 5.52 -3.21
CA VAL A 72 4.81 6.42 -2.71
C VAL A 72 5.31 7.22 -1.52
N ILE A 73 6.01 6.57 -0.58
CA ILE A 73 6.51 7.19 0.67
C ILE A 73 7.72 8.07 0.40
N THR A 74 8.65 7.61 -0.44
CA THR A 74 9.89 8.35 -0.72
C THR A 74 9.75 9.30 -1.91
N GLU A 75 8.57 9.34 -2.54
CA GLU A 75 8.28 10.10 -3.78
C GLU A 75 9.31 9.83 -4.90
N HIS A 76 9.97 8.67 -4.82
CA HIS A 76 11.08 8.32 -5.70
C HIS A 76 10.59 7.24 -6.65
N GLU A 77 10.18 7.66 -7.84
CA GLU A 77 9.93 6.76 -8.94
C GLU A 77 11.21 6.64 -9.77
N CYS A 78 11.78 5.43 -9.83
CA CYS A 78 12.83 5.15 -10.80
C CYS A 78 12.17 5.07 -12.19
N GLN A 79 12.30 6.12 -12.98
CA GLN A 79 12.10 6.04 -14.43
C GLN A 79 13.34 5.38 -15.02
N CYS A 80 13.40 4.06 -14.97
CA CYS A 80 14.31 3.31 -15.83
C CYS A 80 13.62 3.26 -17.20
N ASP A 81 13.76 4.33 -17.99
CA ASP A 81 13.57 4.22 -19.42
C ASP A 81 14.73 3.37 -19.96
N ASP A 82 14.40 2.34 -20.76
CA ASP A 82 15.36 1.51 -21.50
C ASP A 82 16.18 2.34 -22.52
#